data_AF-A0A558NKU2-F1
#
_entry.id   AF-A0A558NKU2-F1
#
_cell.length_a   1.000
_cell.length_b   1.000
_cell.length_c   1.000
_cell.angle_alpha   90.00
_cell.angle_beta   90.00
_cell.angle_gamma   90.00
#
_symmetry.space_group_name_H-M   'P 1'
#
loop_
_entity.id
_entity.type
_entity.pdbx_description
1 polymer ?
#
loop_
_entity_poly.entity_id
_entity_poly.type
_entity_poly.pdbx_seq_one_letter_code
_entity_poly.pdbx_strand_id
1 'polypeptide(L)'
;MRRITVFQLGIDCRVISQMANAYQRRISDGLADIFKNLHRTSHEHGRVRILSKMEIACLMSQKITSALPCSGGFCQHQQAGVGEPVPNISSQQDSDTLKRVEEQINILSGILEQGRHHLRFPGRLEQRYLEFRNQRFLEIDQKIIIAGLLFYLGFTWSDFYLGGDNAGLIFACRLLITISMFALLWWIPRSRFATHMMTIAASGIFIAGLSVIFFIQLIPDALKYAYHLGLIPIQVFTLVALRLSYRSMLIVSVSLLSCYVMMLLISDAPELSAELGAIVDIFMPLFVLFWLLLIGMGAYLAYAIESSARSDYMKNRLLALEAERLQYLTRRLHLLSTTDSLTGIANRRYLEECLASEWRRCLRAQRPLALIMIDIDNFKDYNDRYGHQQGDRCLYDIARNMASFCQRPGDLCARYGGEEFIIILPDTALGEAAYMAEKIRESIVALGIRHEASEFSVATISAGVASMIPTAENSSDDLLRIADRMLYQAKDQGRNSVVAA
;
A
#
# COMPACT_ATOMS: atom_id res chain seq x y z
N MET A 1 -4.54 14.61 40.27
CA MET A 1 -3.43 15.58 40.44
C MET A 1 -2.16 14.83 40.83
N ARG A 2 -1.21 14.68 39.91
CA ARG A 2 0.24 14.58 40.17
C ARG A 2 0.94 14.75 38.81
N ARG A 3 1.52 15.93 38.61
CA ARG A 3 2.42 16.24 37.48
C ARG A 3 3.72 15.46 37.70
N ILE A 4 4.16 14.70 36.70
CA ILE A 4 5.52 14.18 36.64
C ILE A 4 6.26 15.04 35.62
N THR A 5 7.17 15.85 36.15
CA THR A 5 8.16 16.65 35.41
C THR A 5 9.21 15.69 34.86
N VAL A 6 9.46 15.71 33.55
CA VAL A 6 10.63 15.06 32.95
C VAL A 6 11.40 16.13 32.19
N PHE A 7 12.41 16.67 32.86
CA PHE A 7 13.55 17.36 32.28
C PHE A 7 14.79 16.61 32.74
N GLN A 8 15.82 16.56 31.89
CA GLN A 8 17.15 15.95 32.09
C GLN A 8 17.30 14.46 31.74
N LEU A 9 17.38 14.18 30.44
CA LEU A 9 18.34 13.21 29.92
C LEU A 9 19.14 13.94 28.83
N GLY A 10 20.35 14.39 29.18
CA GLY A 10 21.33 14.93 28.24
C GLY A 10 21.87 13.82 27.36
N ILE A 11 21.11 13.43 26.35
CA ILE A 11 21.54 12.47 25.33
C ILE A 11 22.20 13.27 24.22
N ASP A 12 23.51 13.10 24.11
CA ASP A 12 24.36 13.69 23.07
C ASP A 12 23.81 13.31 21.67
N CYS A 13 23.55 14.31 20.81
CA CYS A 13 22.95 14.13 19.47
C CYS A 13 23.74 13.15 18.57
N ARG A 14 25.03 12.94 18.85
CA ARG A 14 25.84 11.91 18.19
C ARG A 14 25.34 10.49 18.47
N VAL A 15 24.80 10.23 19.66
CA VAL A 15 24.27 8.91 20.07
C VAL A 15 22.95 8.62 19.35
N ILE A 16 22.08 9.62 19.16
CA ILE A 16 20.82 9.46 18.43
C ILE A 16 21.07 9.22 16.93
N SER A 17 22.03 9.94 16.33
CA SER A 17 22.45 9.71 14.94
C SER A 17 23.13 8.34 14.74
N GLN A 18 23.96 7.90 15.70
CA GLN A 18 24.55 6.57 15.69
C GLN A 18 23.51 5.47 15.89
N MET A 19 22.50 5.68 16.75
CA MET A 19 21.39 4.75 16.92
C MET A 19 20.50 4.67 15.68
N ALA A 20 20.20 5.79 15.02
CA ALA A 20 19.44 5.82 13.77
C ALA A 20 20.19 5.08 12.65
N ASN A 21 21.49 5.32 12.50
CA ASN A 21 22.33 4.61 11.52
C ASN A 21 22.51 3.11 11.85
N ALA A 22 22.65 2.76 13.12
CA ALA A 22 22.72 1.36 13.56
C ALA A 22 21.36 0.63 13.38
N TYR A 23 20.24 1.34 13.56
CA TYR A 23 18.89 0.82 13.35
C TYR A 23 18.61 0.63 11.85
N GLN A 24 19.05 1.56 11.01
CA GLN A 24 18.95 1.47 9.56
C GLN A 24 19.82 0.34 8.99
N ARG A 25 21.01 0.10 9.54
CA ARG A 25 21.82 -1.10 9.24
C ARG A 25 21.14 -2.38 9.70
N ARG A 26 20.57 -2.43 10.91
CA ARG A 26 19.82 -3.61 11.39
C ARG A 26 18.58 -3.94 10.54
N ILE A 27 17.88 -2.93 10.01
CA ILE A 27 16.77 -3.13 9.07
C ILE A 27 17.29 -3.66 7.73
N SER A 28 18.38 -3.10 7.21
CA SER A 28 19.01 -3.57 5.98
C SER A 28 19.52 -5.02 6.11
N ASP A 29 20.17 -5.35 7.23
CA ASP A 29 20.69 -6.68 7.52
C ASP A 29 19.56 -7.67 7.80
N GLY A 30 18.51 -7.24 8.53
CA GLY A 30 17.30 -8.04 8.75
C GLY A 30 16.52 -8.32 7.46
N LEU A 31 16.44 -7.34 6.55
CA LEU A 31 15.90 -7.54 5.22
C LEU A 31 16.79 -8.47 4.39
N ALA A 32 18.11 -8.34 4.46
CA ALA A 32 19.05 -9.24 3.77
C ALA A 32 18.96 -10.68 4.28
N ASP A 33 18.73 -10.90 5.58
CA ASP A 33 18.50 -12.21 6.18
C ASP A 33 17.11 -12.78 5.85
N ILE A 34 16.08 -11.92 5.77
CA ILE A 34 14.76 -12.30 5.26
C ILE A 34 14.87 -12.70 3.78
N PHE A 35 15.65 -11.98 2.97
CA PHE A 35 15.92 -12.31 1.57
C PHE A 35 16.72 -13.61 1.44
N LYS A 36 17.74 -13.84 2.28
CA LYS A 36 18.48 -15.12 2.32
C LYS A 36 17.58 -16.28 2.74
N ASN A 37 16.70 -16.10 3.73
CA ASN A 37 15.76 -17.13 4.17
C ASN A 37 14.65 -17.41 3.14
N LEU A 38 14.17 -16.39 2.42
CA LEU A 38 13.27 -16.53 1.26
C LEU A 38 13.97 -17.25 0.09
N HIS A 39 15.27 -17.01 -0.13
CA HIS A 39 16.02 -17.67 -1.17
C HIS A 39 16.34 -19.14 -0.82
N ARG A 40 16.59 -19.43 0.46
CA ARG A 40 16.82 -20.78 0.99
C ARG A 40 15.55 -21.64 0.98
N THR A 41 14.39 -21.07 1.32
CA THR A 41 13.07 -21.73 1.17
C THR A 41 12.65 -21.92 -0.30
N SER A 42 13.19 -21.11 -1.23
CA SER A 42 13.00 -21.26 -2.68
C SER A 42 13.66 -22.52 -3.27
N HIS A 43 14.68 -23.06 -2.60
CA HIS A 43 15.38 -24.28 -3.02
C HIS A 43 14.66 -25.58 -2.60
N GLU A 44 13.76 -25.53 -1.61
CA GLU A 44 13.01 -26.69 -1.13
C GLU A 44 11.62 -26.85 -1.76
N HIS A 45 11.03 -25.80 -2.34
CA HIS A 45 9.69 -25.85 -2.93
C HIS A 45 9.70 -25.32 -4.37
N GLY A 46 9.43 -26.22 -5.33
CA GLY A 46 9.55 -26.05 -6.78
C GLY A 46 9.14 -24.70 -7.38
N ARG A 47 9.92 -24.28 -8.37
CA ARG A 47 10.08 -22.96 -9.02
C ARG A 47 8.87 -22.21 -9.59
N VAL A 48 7.62 -22.64 -9.44
CA VAL A 48 6.53 -22.09 -10.29
C VAL A 48 5.82 -20.85 -9.72
N ARG A 49 6.04 -20.46 -8.45
CA ARG A 49 5.28 -19.34 -7.83
C ARG A 49 6.07 -18.09 -7.45
N ILE A 50 7.38 -18.08 -7.67
CA ILE A 50 8.26 -17.01 -7.17
C ILE A 50 8.49 -15.91 -8.21
N LEU A 51 8.36 -16.19 -9.51
CA LEU A 51 8.54 -15.17 -10.55
C LEU A 51 7.54 -13.99 -10.41
N SER A 52 6.27 -14.26 -10.08
CA SER A 52 5.30 -13.17 -9.82
C SER A 52 5.56 -12.41 -8.51
N LYS A 53 6.11 -13.06 -7.48
CA LYS A 53 6.46 -12.41 -6.20
C LYS A 53 7.79 -11.65 -6.29
N MET A 54 8.75 -12.11 -7.10
CA MET A 54 9.96 -11.37 -7.44
C MET A 54 9.65 -10.20 -8.36
N GLU A 55 8.74 -10.31 -9.32
CA GLU A 55 8.29 -9.16 -10.11
C GLU A 55 7.56 -8.13 -9.25
N ILE A 56 6.70 -8.55 -8.30
CA ILE A 56 6.04 -7.62 -7.38
C ILE A 56 7.02 -7.03 -6.35
N ALA A 57 7.99 -7.81 -5.84
CA ALA A 57 9.01 -7.30 -4.93
C ALA A 57 10.06 -6.43 -5.65
N CYS A 58 10.35 -6.70 -6.93
CA CYS A 58 11.19 -5.87 -7.79
C CYS A 58 10.43 -4.62 -8.25
N LEU A 59 9.12 -4.70 -8.50
CA LEU A 59 8.24 -3.54 -8.73
C LEU A 59 8.03 -2.72 -7.46
N MET A 60 7.98 -3.33 -6.28
CA MET A 60 7.93 -2.61 -5.00
C MET A 60 9.30 -2.04 -4.64
N SER A 61 10.40 -2.76 -4.91
CA SER A 61 11.76 -2.23 -4.74
C SER A 61 12.02 -1.11 -5.74
N GLN A 62 11.67 -1.25 -7.02
CA GLN A 62 11.74 -0.17 -8.01
C GLN A 62 10.80 0.98 -7.67
N LYS A 63 9.59 0.73 -7.14
CA LYS A 63 8.69 1.80 -6.65
C LYS A 63 9.21 2.48 -5.40
N ILE A 64 9.86 1.78 -4.48
CA ILE A 64 10.46 2.35 -3.26
C ILE A 64 11.75 3.10 -3.61
N THR A 65 12.53 2.61 -4.58
CA THR A 65 13.74 3.27 -5.08
C THR A 65 13.40 4.43 -6.04
N SER A 66 12.23 4.41 -6.70
CA SER A 66 11.68 5.55 -7.47
C SER A 66 10.81 6.50 -6.63
N ALA A 67 10.43 6.12 -5.41
CA ALA A 67 9.73 6.97 -4.44
C ALA A 67 10.68 7.59 -3.40
N LEU A 68 11.95 7.20 -3.42
CA LEU A 68 13.05 8.02 -2.95
C LEU A 68 13.40 8.97 -4.11
N PRO A 69 13.32 10.30 -3.94
CA PRO A 69 13.79 11.20 -4.98
C PRO A 69 15.32 11.04 -5.05
N CYS A 70 15.79 10.34 -6.10
CA CYS A 70 17.03 10.75 -6.72
C CYS A 70 16.88 12.22 -7.08
N SER A 71 17.80 13.03 -6.56
CA SER A 71 17.99 14.45 -6.84
C SER A 71 17.57 14.86 -8.25
N GLY A 72 16.42 15.53 -8.37
CA GLY A 72 15.94 16.08 -9.63
C GLY A 72 14.43 15.92 -9.81
N GLY A 73 13.67 16.98 -9.51
CA GLY A 73 12.32 17.17 -10.01
C GLY A 73 11.19 16.60 -9.15
N PHE A 74 10.83 17.31 -8.08
CA PHE A 74 9.47 17.24 -7.50
C PHE A 74 9.02 18.64 -7.11
N CYS A 75 8.83 19.48 -8.12
CA CYS A 75 8.09 20.74 -8.01
C CYS A 75 6.84 20.65 -8.88
N GLN A 76 5.91 19.77 -8.50
CA GLN A 76 4.56 19.73 -9.06
C GLN A 76 3.60 19.14 -8.03
N HIS A 77 3.16 20.00 -7.10
CA HIS A 77 1.77 20.18 -6.67
C HIS A 77 1.78 21.03 -5.39
N GLN A 78 1.83 22.34 -5.60
CA GLN A 78 1.47 23.31 -4.58
C GLN A 78 0.42 24.22 -5.21
N GLN A 79 -0.85 23.83 -5.07
CA GLN A 79 -2.00 24.70 -5.27
C GLN A 79 -3.11 24.29 -4.31
N ALA A 80 -3.23 25.03 -3.21
CA ALA A 80 -4.51 25.39 -2.61
C ALA A 80 -4.28 26.58 -1.66
N GLY A 81 -4.76 27.76 -2.08
CA GLY A 81 -5.20 28.92 -1.30
C GLY A 81 -4.42 29.36 -0.05
N VAL A 82 -3.75 30.51 -0.15
CA VAL A 82 -3.47 31.37 1.01
C VAL A 82 -4.76 32.12 1.34
N GLY A 83 -5.33 31.85 2.52
CA GLY A 83 -6.53 32.55 3.00
C GLY A 83 -7.17 31.87 4.19
N GLU A 84 -6.44 31.69 5.29
CA GLU A 84 -6.90 31.66 6.70
C GLU A 84 -5.71 31.27 7.60
N PRO A 85 -5.67 31.70 8.88
CA PRO A 85 -4.60 31.29 9.80
C PRO A 85 -4.56 29.76 9.82
N VAL A 86 -3.39 29.12 9.69
CA VAL A 86 -3.28 27.65 9.85
C VAL A 86 -3.95 27.31 11.18
N PRO A 87 -5.17 26.78 11.16
CA PRO A 87 -5.87 26.51 12.38
C PRO A 87 -5.19 25.25 12.94
N ASN A 88 -5.33 25.03 14.24
CA ASN A 88 -4.93 23.80 14.92
C ASN A 88 -5.71 22.53 14.43
N ILE A 89 -6.26 22.57 13.21
CA ILE A 89 -7.12 21.57 12.56
C ILE A 89 -6.27 20.50 11.83
N SER A 90 -5.07 20.83 11.30
CA SER A 90 -4.20 19.82 10.69
C SER A 90 -3.72 18.79 11.71
N SER A 91 -3.38 19.22 12.93
CA SER A 91 -2.91 18.33 14.01
C SER A 91 -4.01 17.37 14.51
N GLN A 92 -5.27 17.80 14.54
CA GLN A 92 -6.41 16.99 14.98
C GLN A 92 -6.87 16.00 13.89
N GLN A 93 -7.04 16.45 12.63
CA GLN A 93 -7.38 15.56 11.53
C GLN A 93 -6.30 14.51 11.26
N ASP A 94 -5.03 14.92 11.38
CA ASP A 94 -3.91 13.99 11.28
C ASP A 94 -3.93 13.00 12.46
N SER A 95 -4.21 13.46 13.68
CA SER A 95 -4.28 12.57 14.85
C SER A 95 -5.43 11.56 14.74
N ASP A 96 -6.57 11.97 14.19
CA ASP A 96 -7.74 11.11 14.05
C ASP A 96 -7.54 10.06 12.95
N THR A 97 -6.84 10.42 11.88
CA THR A 97 -6.45 9.48 10.82
C THR A 97 -5.52 8.41 11.35
N LEU A 98 -4.48 8.79 12.11
CA LEU A 98 -3.57 7.83 12.74
C LEU A 98 -4.31 6.89 13.71
N LYS A 99 -5.18 7.44 14.58
CA LYS A 99 -5.98 6.63 15.52
C LYS A 99 -6.84 5.59 14.80
N ARG A 100 -7.47 5.96 13.68
CA ARG A 100 -8.29 5.02 12.88
C ARG A 100 -7.44 3.89 12.30
N VAL A 101 -6.24 4.18 11.80
CA VAL A 101 -5.32 3.16 11.27
C VAL A 101 -4.85 2.23 12.40
N GLU A 102 -4.47 2.78 13.55
CA GLU A 102 -4.05 2.00 14.72
C GLU A 102 -5.18 1.12 15.28
N GLU A 103 -6.41 1.63 15.34
CA GLU A 103 -7.58 0.85 15.73
C GLU A 103 -7.80 -0.34 14.79
N GLN A 104 -7.70 -0.12 13.47
CA GLN A 104 -7.80 -1.21 12.49
C GLN A 104 -6.69 -2.24 12.65
N ILE A 105 -5.45 -1.81 12.87
CA ILE A 105 -4.30 -2.69 13.14
C ILE A 105 -4.58 -3.54 14.38
N ASN A 106 -5.00 -2.93 15.49
CA ASN A 106 -5.27 -3.64 16.74
C ASN A 106 -6.40 -4.68 16.58
N ILE A 107 -7.48 -4.34 15.87
CA ILE A 107 -8.57 -5.28 15.58
C ILE A 107 -8.06 -6.46 14.75
N LEU A 108 -7.30 -6.21 13.68
CA LEU A 108 -6.80 -7.28 12.81
C LEU A 108 -5.78 -8.18 13.52
N SER A 109 -4.84 -7.59 14.26
CA SER A 109 -3.83 -8.31 15.04
C SER A 109 -4.49 -9.16 16.13
N GLY A 110 -5.48 -8.63 16.84
CA GLY A 110 -6.23 -9.40 17.84
C GLY A 110 -6.94 -10.61 17.24
N ILE A 111 -7.53 -10.48 16.04
CA ILE A 111 -8.14 -11.62 15.33
C ILE A 111 -7.10 -12.65 14.87
N LEU A 112 -5.87 -12.22 14.52
CA LEU A 112 -4.78 -13.14 14.17
C LEU A 112 -4.27 -13.93 15.37
N GLU A 113 -4.12 -13.27 16.53
CA GLU A 113 -3.59 -13.86 17.76
C GLU A 113 -4.54 -14.85 18.42
N GLN A 114 -5.86 -14.62 18.34
CA GLN A 114 -6.85 -15.51 18.94
C GLN A 114 -6.84 -16.94 18.39
N GLY A 115 -6.17 -17.19 17.25
CA GLY A 115 -6.10 -18.52 16.63
C GLY A 115 -7.45 -18.96 16.08
N ARG A 116 -7.52 -19.29 14.78
CA ARG A 116 -8.81 -19.61 14.17
C ARG A 116 -9.26 -21.01 14.53
N HIS A 117 -10.30 -21.10 15.36
CA HIS A 117 -11.10 -22.32 15.48
C HIS A 117 -12.19 -22.43 14.39
N HIS A 118 -12.55 -21.34 13.70
CA HIS A 118 -13.59 -21.34 12.66
C HIS A 118 -13.12 -20.58 11.42
N LEU A 119 -13.26 -21.17 10.22
CA LEU A 119 -12.96 -20.58 8.90
C LEU A 119 -13.95 -19.45 8.53
N ARG A 120 -14.17 -18.48 9.41
CA ARG A 120 -15.09 -17.37 9.15
C ARG A 120 -14.64 -16.12 9.88
N PHE A 121 -14.64 -14.99 9.18
CA PHE A 121 -14.37 -13.70 9.76
C PHE A 121 -15.61 -13.07 10.39
N PRO A 122 -15.43 -12.09 11.30
CA PRO A 122 -16.53 -11.28 11.79
C PRO A 122 -17.15 -10.42 10.67
N GLY A 123 -18.48 -10.49 10.54
CA GLY A 123 -19.35 -9.60 9.75
C GLY A 123 -18.73 -8.96 8.50
N ARG A 124 -18.38 -7.67 8.60
CA ARG A 124 -17.87 -6.85 7.48
C ARG A 124 -16.55 -7.36 6.90
N LEU A 125 -15.68 -7.95 7.71
CA LEU A 125 -14.41 -8.53 7.25
C LEU A 125 -14.65 -9.77 6.38
N GLU A 126 -15.68 -10.57 6.72
CA GLU A 126 -16.08 -11.72 5.90
C GLU A 126 -16.59 -11.25 4.54
N GLN A 127 -17.44 -10.22 4.49
CA GLN A 127 -17.94 -9.69 3.22
C GLN A 127 -16.81 -9.23 2.30
N ARG A 128 -15.84 -8.46 2.82
CA ARG A 128 -14.66 -8.03 2.05
C ARG A 128 -13.79 -9.19 1.59
N TYR A 129 -13.63 -10.22 2.42
CA TYR A 129 -12.91 -11.42 2.01
C TYR A 129 -13.65 -12.18 0.91
N LEU A 130 -14.98 -12.31 1.00
CA LEU A 130 -15.79 -12.98 -0.02
C LEU A 130 -15.73 -12.24 -1.36
N GLU A 131 -15.76 -10.91 -1.36
CA GLU A 131 -15.54 -10.08 -2.54
C GLU A 131 -14.16 -10.32 -3.16
N PHE A 132 -13.10 -10.26 -2.34
CA PHE A 132 -11.72 -10.54 -2.76
C PHE A 132 -11.58 -11.95 -3.37
N ARG A 133 -12.18 -12.96 -2.71
CA ARG A 133 -12.17 -14.34 -3.18
C ARG A 133 -12.89 -14.48 -4.52
N ASN A 134 -14.06 -13.86 -4.66
CA ASN A 134 -14.85 -13.91 -5.90
C ASN A 134 -14.13 -13.23 -7.06
N GLN A 135 -13.44 -12.10 -6.82
CA GLN A 135 -12.59 -11.46 -7.83
C GLN A 135 -11.45 -12.37 -8.28
N ARG A 136 -10.73 -13.01 -7.35
CA ARG A 136 -9.70 -13.98 -7.71
C ARG A 136 -10.24 -15.18 -8.50
N PHE A 137 -11.44 -15.64 -8.14
CA PHE A 137 -12.09 -16.75 -8.82
C PHE A 137 -12.42 -16.40 -10.29
N LEU A 138 -12.83 -15.17 -10.56
CA LEU A 138 -13.05 -14.65 -11.93
C LEU A 138 -11.76 -14.62 -12.75
N GLU A 139 -10.66 -14.13 -12.19
CA GLU A 139 -9.42 -13.91 -12.95
C GLU A 139 -8.61 -15.18 -13.22
N ILE A 140 -8.55 -16.08 -12.24
CA ILE A 140 -7.65 -17.24 -12.26
C ILE A 140 -8.42 -18.55 -12.46
N ASP A 141 -9.51 -18.74 -11.71
CA ASP A 141 -10.17 -20.05 -11.63
C ASP A 141 -11.19 -20.30 -12.74
N GLN A 142 -11.74 -19.25 -13.36
CA GLN A 142 -12.63 -19.40 -14.50
C GLN A 142 -11.99 -20.23 -15.63
N LYS A 143 -10.67 -20.05 -15.88
CA LYS A 143 -9.93 -20.81 -16.89
C LYS A 143 -9.84 -22.30 -16.55
N ILE A 144 -9.70 -22.64 -15.27
CA ILE A 144 -9.68 -24.01 -14.79
C ILE A 144 -11.04 -24.68 -15.04
N ILE A 145 -12.13 -23.95 -14.80
CA ILE A 145 -13.49 -24.47 -15.03
C ILE A 145 -13.75 -24.69 -16.51
N ILE A 146 -13.33 -23.74 -17.36
CA ILE A 146 -13.40 -23.87 -18.82
C ILE A 146 -12.61 -25.10 -19.29
N ALA A 147 -11.39 -25.29 -18.80
CA ALA A 147 -10.57 -26.45 -19.14
C ALA A 147 -11.24 -27.76 -18.72
N GLY A 148 -11.85 -27.81 -17.53
CA GLY A 148 -12.59 -29.00 -17.09
C GLY A 148 -13.87 -29.26 -17.87
N LEU A 149 -14.58 -28.23 -18.32
CA LEU A 149 -15.72 -28.39 -19.24
C LEU A 149 -15.29 -28.96 -20.59
N LEU A 150 -14.18 -28.49 -21.15
CA LEU A 150 -13.62 -29.06 -22.38
C LEU A 150 -13.19 -30.52 -22.18
N PHE A 151 -12.59 -30.82 -21.03
CA PHE A 151 -12.21 -32.19 -20.67
C PHE A 151 -13.45 -33.09 -20.51
N TYR A 152 -14.50 -32.59 -19.86
CA TYR A 152 -15.80 -33.26 -19.75
C TYR A 152 -16.45 -33.50 -21.12
N LEU A 153 -16.33 -32.56 -22.06
CA LEU A 153 -16.76 -32.74 -23.45
C LEU A 153 -15.91 -33.78 -24.18
N GLY A 154 -14.61 -33.89 -23.89
CA GLY A 154 -13.71 -34.90 -24.46
C GLY A 154 -14.14 -36.34 -24.19
N PHE A 155 -14.83 -36.60 -23.06
CA PHE A 155 -15.43 -37.91 -22.77
C PHE A 155 -16.58 -38.30 -23.71
N THR A 156 -17.01 -37.42 -24.61
CA THR A 156 -17.89 -37.78 -25.72
C THR A 156 -17.32 -38.95 -26.53
N TRP A 157 -15.99 -39.04 -26.66
CA TRP A 157 -15.36 -40.20 -27.31
C TRP A 157 -15.79 -41.50 -26.63
N SER A 158 -15.70 -41.60 -25.30
CA SER A 158 -16.14 -42.81 -24.59
C SER A 158 -17.63 -43.08 -24.74
N ASP A 159 -18.46 -42.04 -24.87
CA ASP A 159 -19.90 -42.20 -25.03
C ASP A 159 -20.26 -42.88 -26.37
N PHE A 160 -19.53 -42.59 -27.45
CA PHE A 160 -19.75 -43.25 -28.75
C PHE A 160 -19.32 -44.72 -28.75
N TYR A 161 -18.29 -45.09 -27.98
CA TYR A 161 -17.81 -46.47 -27.90
C TYR A 161 -18.60 -47.33 -26.91
N LEU A 162 -19.02 -46.75 -25.78
CA LEU A 162 -19.68 -47.49 -24.69
C LEU A 162 -21.21 -47.36 -24.71
N GLY A 163 -21.75 -46.31 -25.32
CA GLY A 163 -23.17 -45.94 -25.23
C GLY A 163 -24.14 -46.81 -26.03
N GLY A 164 -23.64 -47.66 -26.94
CA GLY A 164 -24.47 -48.49 -27.81
C GLY A 164 -25.52 -47.66 -28.57
N ASP A 165 -26.78 -48.13 -28.55
CA ASP A 165 -27.91 -47.45 -29.21
C ASP A 165 -28.26 -46.09 -28.58
N ASN A 166 -27.90 -45.88 -27.30
CA ASN A 166 -28.17 -44.66 -26.56
C ASN A 166 -27.06 -43.60 -26.70
N ALA A 167 -25.99 -43.88 -27.46
CA ALA A 167 -24.85 -42.98 -27.60
C ALA A 167 -25.24 -41.57 -28.07
N GLY A 168 -26.18 -41.45 -29.01
CA GLY A 168 -26.67 -40.16 -29.51
C GLY A 168 -27.40 -39.34 -28.44
N LEU A 169 -28.17 -39.98 -27.56
CA LEU A 169 -28.88 -39.32 -26.47
C LEU A 169 -27.92 -38.86 -25.37
N ILE A 170 -26.94 -39.71 -25.00
CA ILE A 170 -25.90 -39.37 -24.03
C ILE A 170 -25.10 -38.15 -24.53
N PHE A 171 -24.70 -38.16 -25.80
CA PHE A 171 -24.01 -37.05 -26.44
C PHE A 171 -24.83 -35.75 -26.41
N ALA A 172 -26.11 -35.80 -26.80
CA ALA A 172 -26.98 -34.63 -26.81
C ALA A 172 -27.14 -34.01 -25.41
N CYS A 173 -27.34 -34.85 -24.38
CA CYS A 173 -27.42 -34.41 -22.98
C CYS A 173 -26.12 -33.74 -22.52
N ARG A 174 -24.96 -34.37 -22.79
CA ARG A 174 -23.64 -33.85 -22.43
C ARG A 174 -23.36 -32.51 -23.11
N LEU A 175 -23.69 -32.39 -24.38
CA LEU A 175 -23.52 -31.17 -25.16
C LEU A 175 -24.40 -30.04 -24.61
N LEU A 176 -25.67 -30.32 -24.31
CA LEU A 176 -26.60 -29.33 -23.75
C LEU A 176 -26.13 -28.79 -22.39
N ILE A 177 -25.67 -29.67 -21.49
CA ILE A 177 -25.11 -29.28 -20.19
C ILE A 177 -23.87 -28.41 -20.39
N THR A 178 -22.97 -28.82 -21.29
CA THR A 178 -21.72 -28.11 -21.56
C THR A 178 -21.98 -26.70 -22.12
N ILE A 179 -22.86 -26.57 -23.13
CA ILE A 179 -23.24 -25.27 -23.71
C ILE A 179 -23.88 -24.36 -22.65
N SER A 180 -24.80 -24.92 -21.84
CA SER A 180 -25.46 -24.17 -20.77
C SER A 180 -24.46 -23.65 -19.74
N MET A 181 -23.48 -24.47 -19.33
CA MET A 181 -22.44 -24.08 -18.39
C MET A 181 -21.48 -23.03 -18.97
N PHE A 182 -21.12 -23.13 -20.26
CA PHE A 182 -20.32 -22.11 -20.93
C PHE A 182 -21.03 -20.77 -21.02
N ALA A 183 -22.32 -20.77 -21.37
CA ALA A 183 -23.14 -19.56 -21.42
C ALA A 183 -23.21 -18.87 -20.05
N LEU A 184 -23.42 -19.66 -18.97
CA LEU A 184 -23.40 -19.15 -17.60
C LEU A 184 -22.04 -18.57 -17.22
N LEU A 185 -20.93 -19.26 -17.49
CA LEU A 185 -19.58 -18.77 -17.20
C LEU A 185 -19.22 -17.51 -17.98
N TRP A 186 -19.76 -17.33 -19.19
CA TRP A 186 -19.53 -16.13 -20.00
C TRP A 186 -20.35 -14.93 -19.51
N TRP A 187 -21.61 -15.18 -19.11
CA TRP A 187 -22.56 -14.13 -18.75
C TRP A 187 -22.38 -13.64 -17.30
N ILE A 188 -22.18 -14.54 -16.34
CA ILE A 188 -22.16 -14.23 -14.90
C ILE A 188 -21.11 -13.17 -14.51
N PRO A 189 -19.85 -13.22 -15.00
CA PRO A 189 -18.82 -12.20 -14.72
C PRO A 189 -19.26 -10.77 -15.03
N ARG A 190 -20.16 -10.60 -15.99
CA ARG A 190 -20.66 -9.28 -16.46
C ARG A 190 -21.96 -8.86 -15.78
N SER A 191 -22.50 -9.68 -14.89
CA SER A 191 -23.80 -9.49 -14.24
C SER A 191 -23.65 -9.14 -12.75
N ARG A 192 -24.74 -8.71 -12.12
CA ARG A 192 -24.82 -8.50 -10.67
C ARG A 192 -24.68 -9.81 -9.85
N PHE A 193 -24.77 -10.96 -10.51
CA PHE A 193 -24.65 -12.28 -9.89
C PHE A 193 -23.21 -12.77 -9.71
N ALA A 194 -22.20 -11.95 -10.08
CA ALA A 194 -20.78 -12.28 -9.86
C ALA A 194 -20.46 -12.65 -8.39
N THR A 195 -21.22 -12.10 -7.43
CA THR A 195 -21.11 -12.44 -6.00
C THR A 195 -21.50 -13.88 -5.67
N HIS A 196 -22.33 -14.51 -6.49
CA HIS A 196 -22.82 -15.88 -6.33
C HIS A 196 -22.13 -16.87 -7.28
N MET A 197 -21.05 -16.46 -7.96
CA MET A 197 -20.43 -17.29 -9.00
C MET A 197 -19.92 -18.64 -8.46
N MET A 198 -19.43 -18.69 -7.22
CA MET A 198 -18.95 -19.92 -6.60
C MET A 198 -20.07 -20.95 -6.38
N THR A 199 -21.26 -20.52 -5.93
CA THR A 199 -22.40 -21.43 -5.72
C THR A 199 -22.99 -21.90 -7.03
N ILE A 200 -23.01 -21.04 -8.06
CA ILE A 200 -23.45 -21.41 -9.40
C ILE A 200 -22.48 -22.43 -10.02
N ALA A 201 -21.16 -22.20 -9.91
CA ALA A 201 -20.15 -23.15 -10.38
C ALA A 201 -20.29 -24.51 -9.67
N ALA A 202 -20.47 -24.52 -8.35
CA ALA A 202 -20.71 -25.74 -7.58
C ALA A 202 -21.98 -26.49 -8.05
N SER A 203 -23.06 -25.75 -8.32
CA SER A 203 -24.31 -26.33 -8.84
C SER A 203 -24.12 -26.94 -10.23
N GLY A 204 -23.38 -26.28 -11.12
CA GLY A 204 -23.08 -26.80 -12.46
C GLY A 204 -22.22 -28.07 -12.41
N ILE A 205 -21.19 -28.10 -11.55
CA ILE A 205 -20.37 -29.31 -11.33
C ILE A 205 -21.22 -30.47 -10.79
N PHE A 206 -22.14 -30.19 -9.87
CA PHE A 206 -23.08 -31.18 -9.35
C PHE A 206 -23.99 -31.74 -10.45
N ILE A 207 -24.56 -30.88 -11.31
CA ILE A 207 -25.38 -31.30 -12.45
C ILE A 207 -24.57 -32.16 -13.43
N ALA A 208 -23.33 -31.77 -13.74
CA ALA A 208 -22.45 -32.56 -14.59
C ALA A 208 -22.15 -33.94 -13.96
N GLY A 209 -21.91 -34.02 -12.65
CA GLY A 209 -21.72 -35.29 -11.96
C GLY A 209 -22.97 -36.18 -11.95
N LEU A 210 -24.14 -35.59 -11.67
CA LEU A 210 -25.42 -36.31 -11.74
C LEU A 210 -25.69 -36.87 -13.15
N SER A 211 -25.33 -36.14 -14.20
CA SER A 211 -25.50 -36.63 -15.57
C SER A 211 -24.68 -37.90 -15.83
N VAL A 212 -23.46 -38.00 -15.31
CA VAL A 212 -22.63 -39.21 -15.44
C VAL A 212 -23.26 -40.38 -14.69
N ILE A 213 -23.82 -40.15 -13.49
CA ILE A 213 -24.56 -41.17 -12.73
C ILE A 213 -25.79 -41.63 -13.53
N PHE A 214 -26.51 -40.70 -14.16
CA PHE A 214 -27.65 -41.02 -15.01
C PHE A 214 -27.26 -41.82 -16.26
N PHE A 215 -26.14 -41.49 -16.92
CA PHE A 215 -25.68 -42.19 -18.12
C PHE A 215 -25.34 -43.67 -17.85
N ILE A 216 -24.87 -44.02 -16.64
CA ILE A 216 -24.63 -45.42 -16.25
C ILE A 216 -25.89 -46.28 -16.41
N GLN A 217 -27.08 -45.70 -16.21
CA GLN A 217 -28.36 -46.41 -16.35
C GLN A 217 -28.78 -46.65 -17.80
N LEU A 218 -28.19 -45.90 -18.74
CA LEU A 218 -28.52 -45.98 -20.18
C LEU A 218 -27.58 -46.91 -20.95
N ILE A 219 -26.47 -47.32 -20.35
CA ILE A 219 -25.43 -48.14 -20.99
C ILE A 219 -25.77 -49.63 -20.84
N PRO A 220 -25.48 -50.48 -21.85
CA PRO A 220 -25.68 -51.92 -21.76
C PRO A 220 -24.93 -52.57 -20.58
N ASP A 221 -25.54 -53.57 -19.95
CA ASP A 221 -25.05 -54.20 -18.71
C ASP A 221 -23.58 -54.66 -18.74
N ALA A 222 -23.13 -55.21 -19.87
CA ALA A 222 -21.76 -55.66 -20.03
C ALA A 222 -20.70 -54.53 -19.98
N LEU A 223 -21.10 -53.27 -20.25
CA LEU A 223 -20.22 -52.11 -20.35
C LEU A 223 -20.42 -51.07 -19.24
N LYS A 224 -21.49 -51.19 -18.42
CA LYS A 224 -21.80 -50.26 -17.31
C LYS A 224 -20.59 -50.03 -16.41
N TYR A 225 -19.84 -51.10 -16.13
CA TYR A 225 -18.73 -51.07 -15.19
C TYR A 225 -17.56 -50.16 -15.59
N ALA A 226 -17.26 -50.11 -16.89
CA ALA A 226 -16.23 -49.23 -17.42
C ALA A 226 -16.60 -47.75 -17.25
N TYR A 227 -17.90 -47.44 -17.24
CA TYR A 227 -18.39 -46.05 -17.15
C TYR A 227 -18.31 -45.47 -15.74
N HIS A 228 -18.28 -46.29 -14.68
CA HIS A 228 -18.06 -45.80 -13.31
C HIS A 228 -16.72 -45.06 -13.15
N LEU A 229 -15.70 -45.43 -13.93
CA LEU A 229 -14.40 -44.74 -13.95
C LEU A 229 -14.54 -43.26 -14.36
N GLY A 230 -15.60 -42.90 -15.10
CA GLY A 230 -15.93 -41.52 -15.47
C GLY A 230 -16.31 -40.61 -14.28
N LEU A 231 -16.63 -41.18 -13.12
CA LEU A 231 -16.87 -40.41 -11.89
C LEU A 231 -15.57 -39.91 -11.24
N ILE A 232 -14.44 -40.58 -11.47
CA ILE A 232 -13.13 -40.17 -10.93
C ILE A 232 -12.75 -38.78 -11.46
N PRO A 233 -12.77 -38.50 -12.78
CA PRO A 233 -12.47 -37.17 -13.27
C PRO A 233 -13.45 -36.09 -12.81
N ILE A 234 -14.75 -36.40 -12.64
CA ILE A 234 -15.71 -35.47 -12.06
C ILE A 234 -15.32 -35.10 -10.62
N GLN A 235 -14.96 -36.10 -9.81
CA GLN A 235 -14.54 -35.86 -8.44
C GLN A 235 -13.24 -35.05 -8.39
N VAL A 236 -12.23 -35.44 -9.18
CA VAL A 236 -10.96 -34.70 -9.27
C VAL A 236 -11.21 -33.26 -9.72
N PHE A 237 -12.07 -33.05 -10.70
CA PHE A 237 -12.44 -31.71 -11.15
C PHE A 237 -13.15 -30.92 -10.06
N THR A 238 -14.04 -31.53 -9.28
CA THR A 238 -14.69 -30.91 -8.11
C THR A 238 -13.64 -30.42 -7.11
N LEU A 239 -12.62 -31.23 -6.82
CA LEU A 239 -11.53 -30.87 -5.91
C LEU A 239 -10.73 -29.67 -6.42
N VAL A 240 -10.41 -29.64 -7.71
CA VAL A 240 -9.58 -28.57 -8.32
C VAL A 240 -10.38 -27.27 -8.51
N ALA A 241 -11.62 -27.37 -9.01
CA ALA A 241 -12.47 -26.24 -9.32
C ALA A 241 -13.02 -25.54 -8.07
N LEU A 242 -13.36 -26.30 -7.02
CA LEU A 242 -13.94 -25.75 -5.79
C LEU A 242 -12.94 -25.58 -4.64
N ARG A 243 -11.62 -25.69 -4.90
CA ARG A 243 -10.55 -25.64 -3.88
C ARG A 243 -10.52 -24.38 -3.01
N LEU A 244 -11.13 -23.27 -3.45
CA LEU A 244 -11.23 -22.02 -2.69
C LEU A 244 -12.45 -21.96 -1.76
N SER A 245 -13.31 -22.97 -1.75
CA SER A 245 -14.45 -23.08 -0.81
C SER A 245 -14.58 -24.50 -0.30
N TYR A 246 -14.09 -24.73 0.91
CA TYR A 246 -14.18 -26.01 1.60
C TYR A 246 -15.63 -26.51 1.67
N ARG A 247 -16.57 -25.63 2.04
CA ARG A 247 -17.99 -25.99 2.18
C ARG A 247 -18.62 -26.45 0.87
N SER A 248 -18.43 -25.70 -0.21
CA SER A 248 -19.03 -26.02 -1.51
C SER A 248 -18.47 -27.34 -2.05
N MET A 249 -17.16 -27.52 -1.92
CA MET A 249 -16.48 -28.75 -2.34
C MET A 249 -17.00 -29.97 -1.56
N LEU A 250 -17.12 -29.86 -0.23
CA LEU A 250 -17.61 -30.95 0.63
C LEU A 250 -19.06 -31.30 0.31
N ILE A 251 -19.95 -30.30 0.20
CA ILE A 251 -21.37 -30.51 -0.10
C ILE A 251 -21.54 -31.22 -1.45
N VAL A 252 -20.88 -30.75 -2.51
CA VAL A 252 -20.99 -31.36 -3.85
C VAL A 252 -20.45 -32.79 -3.83
N SER A 253 -19.29 -33.02 -3.23
CA SER A 253 -18.65 -34.34 -3.22
C SER A 253 -19.44 -35.38 -2.44
N VAL A 254 -19.90 -35.02 -1.23
CA VAL A 254 -20.72 -35.92 -0.39
C VAL A 254 -22.07 -36.18 -1.04
N SER A 255 -22.69 -35.16 -1.66
CA SER A 255 -23.97 -35.33 -2.36
C SER A 255 -23.85 -36.26 -3.57
N LEU A 256 -22.79 -36.12 -4.39
CA LEU A 256 -22.54 -37.01 -5.52
C LEU A 256 -22.29 -38.45 -5.08
N LEU A 257 -21.46 -38.66 -4.05
CA LEU A 257 -21.23 -39.99 -3.49
C LEU A 257 -22.53 -40.60 -2.95
N SER A 258 -23.35 -39.80 -2.25
CA SER A 258 -24.64 -40.27 -1.72
C SER A 258 -25.60 -40.68 -2.85
N CYS A 259 -25.69 -39.88 -3.92
CA CYS A 259 -26.48 -40.22 -5.10
C CYS A 259 -25.97 -41.50 -5.79
N TYR A 260 -24.64 -41.68 -5.86
CA TYR A 260 -24.03 -42.86 -6.43
C TYR A 260 -24.31 -44.13 -5.61
N VAL A 261 -24.12 -44.07 -4.29
CA VAL A 261 -24.42 -45.19 -3.39
C VAL A 261 -25.91 -45.53 -3.45
N MET A 262 -26.78 -44.51 -3.45
CA MET A 262 -28.22 -44.73 -3.61
C MET A 262 -28.56 -45.42 -4.94
N MET A 263 -27.92 -45.02 -6.03
CA MET A 263 -28.08 -45.68 -7.33
C MET A 263 -27.65 -47.16 -7.28
N LEU A 264 -26.52 -47.48 -6.64
CA LEU A 264 -26.08 -48.86 -6.47
C LEU A 264 -27.06 -49.72 -5.65
N LEU A 265 -27.73 -49.12 -4.65
CA LEU A 265 -28.71 -49.83 -3.82
C LEU A 265 -30.05 -50.11 -4.53
N ILE A 266 -30.39 -49.29 -5.53
CA ILE A 266 -31.67 -49.39 -6.26
C ILE A 266 -31.52 -50.21 -7.54
N SER A 267 -30.33 -50.24 -8.13
CA SER A 267 -30.11 -50.92 -9.42
C SER A 267 -29.94 -52.42 -9.22
N ASP A 268 -30.64 -53.21 -10.03
CA ASP A 268 -30.47 -54.67 -10.03
C ASP A 268 -29.05 -55.06 -10.48
N ALA A 269 -28.51 -56.13 -9.89
CA ALA A 269 -27.22 -56.67 -10.30
C ALA A 269 -27.35 -57.25 -11.72
N PRO A 270 -26.52 -56.82 -12.69
CA PRO A 270 -26.58 -57.33 -14.05
C PRO A 270 -26.23 -58.82 -14.10
N GLU A 271 -26.89 -59.57 -14.99
CA GLU A 271 -26.61 -60.99 -15.23
C GLU A 271 -25.24 -61.16 -15.92
N LEU A 272 -24.19 -61.27 -15.10
CA LEU A 272 -22.80 -61.45 -15.52
C LEU A 272 -22.38 -62.93 -15.39
N SER A 273 -21.34 -63.35 -16.12
CA SER A 273 -20.74 -64.67 -15.89
C SER A 273 -20.18 -64.77 -14.46
N ALA A 274 -20.16 -65.97 -13.88
CA ALA A 274 -19.76 -66.18 -12.49
C ALA A 274 -18.37 -65.62 -12.16
N GLU A 275 -17.44 -65.70 -13.11
CA GLU A 275 -16.08 -65.14 -12.97
C GLU A 275 -16.07 -63.61 -12.93
N LEU A 276 -16.89 -62.97 -13.77
CA LEU A 276 -16.93 -61.52 -13.89
C LEU A 276 -17.72 -60.89 -12.72
N GLY A 277 -18.77 -61.57 -12.25
CA GLY A 277 -19.54 -61.15 -11.06
C GLY A 277 -18.70 -61.10 -9.79
N ALA A 278 -17.88 -62.14 -9.55
CA ALA A 278 -16.97 -62.17 -8.41
C ALA A 278 -15.95 -61.01 -8.41
N ILE A 279 -15.48 -60.59 -9.58
CA ILE A 279 -14.58 -59.43 -9.72
C ILE A 279 -15.31 -58.13 -9.37
N VAL A 280 -16.54 -57.96 -9.84
CA VAL A 280 -17.36 -56.77 -9.57
C VAL A 280 -17.66 -56.62 -8.07
N ASP A 281 -18.04 -57.70 -7.40
CA ASP A 281 -18.37 -57.70 -5.96
C ASP A 281 -17.19 -57.24 -5.10
N ILE A 282 -15.95 -57.51 -5.54
CA ILE A 282 -14.73 -57.02 -4.89
C ILE A 282 -14.42 -55.58 -5.28
N PHE A 283 -14.59 -55.22 -6.56
CA PHE A 283 -14.19 -53.92 -7.09
C PHE A 283 -15.10 -52.78 -6.62
N MET A 284 -16.40 -53.00 -6.49
CA MET A 284 -17.36 -51.97 -6.10
C MET A 284 -17.12 -51.36 -4.71
N PRO A 285 -16.97 -52.14 -3.62
CA PRO A 285 -16.65 -51.58 -2.31
C PRO A 285 -15.28 -50.90 -2.30
N LEU A 286 -14.30 -51.41 -3.07
CA LEU A 286 -13.00 -50.78 -3.23
C LEU A 286 -13.11 -49.41 -3.93
N PHE A 287 -13.96 -49.30 -4.95
CA PHE A 287 -14.22 -48.05 -5.66
C PHE A 287 -14.87 -47.00 -4.74
N VAL A 288 -15.87 -47.39 -3.94
CA VAL A 288 -16.49 -46.50 -2.93
C VAL A 288 -15.47 -46.07 -1.87
N LEU A 289 -14.63 -46.99 -1.39
CA LEU A 289 -13.55 -46.68 -0.45
C LEU A 289 -12.54 -45.70 -1.06
N PHE A 290 -12.12 -45.92 -2.31
CA PHE A 290 -11.24 -45.01 -3.04
C PHE A 290 -11.87 -43.61 -3.17
N TRP A 291 -13.16 -43.53 -3.48
CA TRP A 291 -13.86 -42.25 -3.59
C TRP A 291 -13.96 -41.55 -2.23
N LEU A 292 -14.25 -42.27 -1.13
CA LEU A 292 -14.23 -41.73 0.23
C LEU A 292 -12.84 -41.16 0.60
N LEU A 293 -11.76 -41.88 0.26
CA LEU A 293 -10.40 -41.38 0.45
C LEU A 293 -10.12 -40.12 -0.37
N LEU A 294 -10.61 -40.07 -1.61
CA LEU A 294 -10.48 -38.89 -2.47
C LEU A 294 -11.23 -37.68 -1.91
N ILE A 295 -12.42 -37.88 -1.33
CA ILE A 295 -13.18 -36.83 -0.62
C ILE A 295 -12.43 -36.38 0.64
N GLY A 296 -11.90 -37.32 1.44
CA GLY A 296 -11.14 -37.02 2.65
C GLY A 296 -9.89 -36.18 2.37
N MET A 297 -9.09 -36.61 1.38
CA MET A 297 -7.91 -35.87 0.92
C MET A 297 -8.30 -34.50 0.36
N GLY A 298 -9.36 -34.45 -0.45
CA GLY A 298 -9.91 -33.22 -1.00
C GLY A 298 -10.36 -32.23 0.09
N ALA A 299 -11.06 -32.72 1.12
CA ALA A 299 -11.54 -31.93 2.25
C ALA A 299 -10.38 -31.33 3.04
N TYR A 300 -9.35 -32.12 3.32
CA TYR A 300 -8.13 -31.63 3.95
C TYR A 300 -7.45 -30.54 3.10
N LEU A 301 -7.27 -30.79 1.79
CA LEU A 301 -6.60 -29.85 0.91
C LEU A 301 -7.39 -28.54 0.76
N ALA A 302 -8.71 -28.60 0.57
CA ALA A 302 -9.56 -27.42 0.47
C ALA A 302 -9.58 -26.63 1.78
N TYR A 303 -9.61 -27.32 2.93
CA TYR A 303 -9.48 -26.68 4.24
C TYR A 303 -8.13 -25.96 4.37
N ALA A 304 -7.02 -26.62 4.02
CA ALA A 304 -5.68 -26.06 4.10
C ALA A 304 -5.51 -24.85 3.17
N ILE A 305 -6.02 -24.93 1.93
CA ILE A 305 -5.98 -23.84 0.95
C ILE A 305 -6.84 -22.66 1.42
N GLU A 306 -8.08 -22.89 1.86
CA GLU A 306 -8.96 -21.81 2.31
C GLU A 306 -8.40 -21.14 3.58
N SER A 307 -7.91 -21.94 4.54
CA SER A 307 -7.26 -21.42 5.75
C SER A 307 -6.05 -20.55 5.41
N SER A 308 -5.17 -21.04 4.53
CA SER A 308 -3.99 -20.32 4.06
C SER A 308 -4.38 -19.02 3.34
N ALA A 309 -5.33 -19.06 2.40
CA ALA A 309 -5.81 -17.89 1.67
C ALA A 309 -6.41 -16.82 2.59
N ARG A 310 -7.17 -17.23 3.61
CA ARG A 310 -7.72 -16.32 4.63
C ARG A 310 -6.61 -15.70 5.48
N SER A 311 -5.59 -16.46 5.85
CA SER A 311 -4.45 -15.96 6.63
C SER A 311 -3.60 -14.98 5.81
N ASP A 312 -3.35 -15.28 4.55
CA ASP A 312 -2.65 -14.40 3.61
C ASP A 312 -3.40 -13.08 3.40
N TYR A 313 -4.73 -13.14 3.26
CA TYR A 313 -5.57 -11.94 3.15
C TYR A 313 -5.40 -11.01 4.35
N MET A 314 -5.46 -11.56 5.57
CA MET A 314 -5.29 -10.77 6.79
C MET A 314 -3.87 -10.18 6.90
N LYS A 315 -2.84 -10.99 6.66
CA LYS A 315 -1.44 -10.54 6.71
C LYS A 315 -1.17 -9.42 5.72
N ASN A 316 -1.64 -9.56 4.47
CA ASN A 316 -1.48 -8.52 3.46
C ASN A 316 -2.24 -7.24 3.84
N ARG A 317 -3.43 -7.36 4.44
CA ARG A 317 -4.18 -6.19 4.91
C ARG A 317 -3.48 -5.50 6.08
N LEU A 318 -2.91 -6.26 7.02
CA LEU A 318 -2.14 -5.73 8.13
C LEU A 318 -0.89 -4.99 7.63
N LEU A 319 -0.11 -5.62 6.74
CA LEU A 319 1.06 -4.99 6.11
C LEU A 319 0.73 -3.67 5.40
N ALA A 320 -0.41 -3.62 4.70
CA ALA A 320 -0.86 -2.39 4.04
C ALA A 320 -1.16 -1.26 5.05
N LEU A 321 -1.80 -1.58 6.18
CA LEU A 321 -2.09 -0.62 7.25
C LEU A 321 -0.82 -0.15 7.98
N GLU A 322 0.13 -1.06 8.23
CA GLU A 322 1.42 -0.72 8.83
C GLU A 322 2.23 0.21 7.92
N ALA A 323 2.21 -0.04 6.60
CA ALA A 323 2.85 0.85 5.63
C ALA A 323 2.23 2.26 5.64
N GLU A 324 0.90 2.36 5.72
CA GLU A 324 0.18 3.63 5.85
C GLU A 324 0.57 4.37 7.14
N ARG A 325 0.63 3.66 8.27
CA ARG A 325 1.07 4.19 9.57
C ARG A 325 2.50 4.73 9.50
N LEU A 326 3.43 3.96 8.93
CA LEU A 326 4.83 4.35 8.78
C LEU A 326 4.97 5.59 7.91
N GLN A 327 4.30 5.64 6.75
CA GLN A 327 4.32 6.81 5.87
C GLN A 327 3.85 8.08 6.58
N TYR A 328 2.77 7.97 7.36
CA TYR A 328 2.26 9.09 8.15
C TYR A 328 3.28 9.54 9.21
N LEU A 329 3.85 8.62 9.98
CA LEU A 329 4.83 8.94 11.02
C LEU A 329 6.09 9.59 10.42
N THR A 330 6.57 9.07 9.29
CA THR A 330 7.70 9.66 8.56
C THR A 330 7.40 11.08 8.12
N ARG A 331 6.21 11.34 7.55
CA ARG A 331 5.80 12.71 7.16
C ARG A 331 5.78 13.65 8.36
N ARG A 332 5.23 13.19 9.49
CA ARG A 332 5.14 14.00 10.72
C ARG A 332 6.51 14.28 11.33
N LEU A 333 7.38 13.28 11.38
CA LEU A 333 8.77 13.45 11.81
C LEU A 333 9.52 14.42 10.91
N HIS A 334 9.30 14.33 9.59
CA HIS A 334 9.93 15.24 8.65
C HIS A 334 9.53 16.69 8.93
N LEU A 335 8.23 16.98 9.03
CA LEU A 335 7.72 18.32 9.36
C LEU A 335 8.32 18.84 10.68
N LEU A 336 8.21 18.07 11.78
CA LEU A 336 8.76 18.45 13.09
C LEU A 336 10.26 18.73 13.06
N SER A 337 10.99 18.04 12.17
CA SER A 337 12.43 18.16 12.06
C SER A 337 12.87 19.29 11.13
N THR A 338 12.00 19.78 10.23
CA THR A 338 12.34 20.81 9.23
C THR A 338 11.67 22.15 9.44
N THR A 339 10.62 22.24 10.25
CA THR A 339 9.90 23.49 10.54
C THR A 339 10.28 24.07 11.89
N ASP A 340 10.29 25.40 12.00
CA ASP A 340 10.36 26.12 13.27
C ASP A 340 9.00 26.11 13.97
N SER A 341 8.99 25.73 15.25
CA SER A 341 7.74 25.51 16.00
C SER A 341 6.94 26.78 16.29
N LEU A 342 7.58 27.96 16.30
CA LEU A 342 6.91 29.24 16.56
C LEU A 342 6.34 29.83 15.27
N THR A 343 7.15 29.87 14.22
CA THR A 343 6.84 30.61 12.99
C THR A 343 6.24 29.75 11.88
N GLY A 344 6.39 28.43 11.94
CA GLY A 344 5.89 27.48 10.94
C GLY A 344 6.65 27.46 9.61
N ILE A 345 7.64 28.34 9.43
CA ILE A 345 8.56 28.32 8.28
C ILE A 345 9.70 27.33 8.53
N ALA A 346 10.64 27.20 7.58
CA ALA A 346 11.77 26.30 7.75
C ALA A 346 12.63 26.68 8.97
N ASN A 347 13.19 25.68 9.64
CA ASN A 347 14.18 25.89 10.68
C ASN A 347 15.61 25.97 10.10
N ARG A 348 16.55 26.44 10.91
CA ARG A 348 17.98 26.52 10.56
C ARG A 348 18.56 25.21 9.99
N ARG A 349 18.19 24.06 10.57
CA ARG A 349 18.69 22.76 10.12
C ARG A 349 18.29 22.47 8.68
N TYR A 350 17.03 22.71 8.34
CA TYR A 350 16.54 22.52 6.98
C TYR A 350 17.09 23.57 6.01
N LEU A 351 17.30 24.80 6.47
CA LEU A 351 17.99 25.83 5.70
C LEU A 351 19.41 25.38 5.29
N GLU A 352 20.21 24.88 6.23
CA GLU A 352 21.58 24.41 5.95
C GLU A 352 21.59 23.27 4.92
N GLU A 353 20.67 22.30 5.07
CA GLU A 353 20.48 21.20 4.11
C GLU A 353 20.10 21.72 2.71
N CYS A 354 19.14 22.66 2.64
CA CYS A 354 18.66 23.24 1.39
C CYS A 354 19.74 24.10 0.70
N LEU A 355 20.43 24.96 1.46
CA LEU A 355 21.50 25.81 0.95
C LEU A 355 22.61 24.97 0.32
N ALA A 356 23.04 23.90 0.98
CA ALA A 356 24.05 23.00 0.45
C ALA A 356 23.56 22.23 -0.81
N SER A 357 22.26 21.93 -0.90
CA SER A 357 21.66 21.31 -2.08
C SER A 357 21.59 22.29 -3.26
N GLU A 358 21.03 23.48 -3.06
CA GLU A 358 20.85 24.48 -4.10
C GLU A 358 22.18 25.07 -4.56
N TRP A 359 23.18 25.19 -3.68
CA TRP A 359 24.55 25.52 -4.06
C TRP A 359 25.10 24.56 -5.10
N ARG A 360 25.02 23.24 -4.84
CA ARG A 360 25.48 22.20 -5.76
C ARG A 360 24.67 22.20 -7.06
N ARG A 361 23.39 22.51 -7.01
CA ARG A 361 22.52 22.60 -8.19
C ARG A 361 22.92 23.79 -9.07
N CYS A 362 23.07 24.97 -8.48
CA CYS A 362 23.46 26.20 -9.17
C CYS A 362 24.89 26.10 -9.73
N LEU A 363 25.82 25.45 -9.01
CA LEU A 363 27.17 25.14 -9.50
C LEU A 363 27.13 24.31 -10.80
N ARG A 364 26.31 23.25 -10.86
CA ARG A 364 26.19 22.43 -12.07
C ARG A 364 25.49 23.16 -13.21
N ALA A 365 24.48 23.97 -12.88
CA ALA A 365 23.68 24.69 -13.86
C ALA A 365 24.35 26.00 -14.33
N GLN A 366 25.43 26.43 -13.68
CA GLN A 366 26.06 27.74 -13.87
C GLN A 366 25.03 28.88 -13.77
N ARG A 367 24.16 28.78 -12.75
CA ARG A 367 23.10 29.76 -12.46
C ARG A 367 23.40 30.50 -11.16
N PRO A 368 22.95 31.76 -11.01
CA PRO A 368 23.16 32.51 -9.79
C PRO A 368 22.33 31.91 -8.64
N LEU A 369 22.86 31.99 -7.43
CA LEU A 369 22.14 31.72 -6.19
C LEU A 369 22.20 32.98 -5.33
N ALA A 370 21.03 33.48 -4.95
CA ALA A 370 20.93 34.62 -4.05
C ALA A 370 20.47 34.22 -2.66
N LEU A 371 20.90 34.99 -1.66
CA LEU A 371 20.58 34.82 -0.26
C LEU A 371 20.27 36.19 0.34
N ILE A 372 19.18 36.27 1.12
CA ILE A 372 18.80 37.46 1.88
C ILE A 372 18.88 37.09 3.36
N MET A 373 19.76 37.77 4.10
CA MET A 373 19.84 37.72 5.55
C MET A 373 19.00 38.86 6.12
N ILE A 374 18.08 38.57 7.03
CA ILE A 374 17.09 39.53 7.54
C ILE A 374 17.12 39.49 9.07
N ASP A 375 17.04 40.66 9.70
CA ASP A 375 16.94 40.80 11.15
C ASP A 375 15.89 41.84 11.50
N ILE A 376 15.09 41.57 12.55
CA ILE A 376 14.08 42.51 13.04
C ILE A 376 14.76 43.60 13.88
N ASP A 377 14.60 44.83 13.45
CA ASP A 377 15.22 45.98 14.10
C ASP A 377 14.68 46.17 15.53
N ASN A 378 15.60 46.41 16.48
CA ASN A 378 15.28 46.71 17.87
C ASN A 378 14.38 45.66 18.58
N PHE A 379 14.45 44.39 18.14
CA PHE A 379 13.57 43.34 18.67
C PHE A 379 13.72 43.09 20.18
N LYS A 380 14.90 43.29 20.74
CA LYS A 380 15.11 43.24 22.20
C LYS A 380 14.30 44.32 22.92
N ASP A 381 14.36 45.57 22.47
CA ASP A 381 13.60 46.68 23.05
C ASP A 381 12.08 46.46 22.89
N TYR A 382 11.67 45.84 21.78
CA TYR A 382 10.30 45.41 21.56
C TYR A 382 9.85 44.40 22.63
N ASN A 383 10.65 43.35 22.88
CA ASN A 383 10.36 42.34 23.89
C ASN A 383 10.35 42.92 25.31
N ASP A 384 11.31 43.77 25.64
CA ASP A 384 11.41 44.39 26.97
C ASP A 384 10.18 45.27 27.26
N ARG A 385 9.56 45.83 26.21
CA ARG A 385 8.39 46.70 26.35
C ARG A 385 7.05 45.98 26.31
N TYR A 386 6.87 45.04 25.39
CA TYR A 386 5.58 44.38 25.15
C TYR A 386 5.50 42.94 25.71
N GLY A 387 6.62 42.42 26.22
CA GLY A 387 6.74 41.07 26.74
C GLY A 387 6.94 40.02 25.63
N HIS A 388 7.54 38.89 26.01
CA HIS A 388 7.89 37.81 25.07
C HIS A 388 6.69 37.25 24.29
N GLN A 389 5.48 37.19 24.87
CA GLN A 389 4.31 36.70 24.15
C GLN A 389 3.94 37.58 22.94
N GLN A 390 4.08 38.90 23.08
CA GLN A 390 3.83 39.83 21.99
C GLN A 390 4.97 39.80 20.97
N GLY A 391 6.20 39.55 21.42
CA GLY A 391 7.36 39.26 20.57
C GLY A 391 7.18 38.02 19.71
N ASP A 392 6.72 36.92 20.31
CA ASP A 392 6.41 35.67 19.62
C ASP A 392 5.35 35.88 18.53
N ARG A 393 4.32 36.70 18.83
CA ARG A 393 3.31 37.08 17.86
C ARG A 393 3.88 37.92 16.71
N CYS A 394 4.76 38.87 17.04
CA CYS A 394 5.46 39.69 16.05
C CYS A 394 6.29 38.81 15.10
N LEU A 395 7.09 37.88 15.64
CA LEU A 395 7.86 36.90 14.85
C LEU A 395 6.98 36.06 13.94
N TYR A 396 5.84 35.57 14.45
CA TYR A 396 4.89 34.80 13.67
C TYR A 396 4.31 35.60 12.48
N ASP A 397 3.85 36.83 12.73
CA ASP A 397 3.20 37.65 11.70
C ASP A 397 4.21 38.11 10.63
N ILE A 398 5.44 38.46 11.03
CA ILE A 398 6.54 38.81 10.13
C ILE A 398 6.97 37.58 9.30
N ALA A 399 7.21 36.43 9.94
CA ALA A 399 7.62 35.21 9.23
C ALA A 399 6.60 34.78 8.17
N ARG A 400 5.30 34.84 8.50
CA ARG A 400 4.22 34.53 7.56
C ARG A 400 4.19 35.52 6.39
N ASN A 401 4.47 36.80 6.64
CA ASN A 401 4.56 37.80 5.58
C ASN A 401 5.74 37.51 4.65
N MET A 402 6.95 37.28 5.19
CA MET A 402 8.13 36.92 4.40
C MET A 402 7.91 35.65 3.56
N ALA A 403 7.33 34.61 4.15
CA ALA A 403 7.05 33.36 3.46
C ALA A 403 6.12 33.53 2.25
N SER A 404 5.24 34.53 2.25
CA SER A 404 4.34 34.80 1.11
C SER A 404 5.06 35.27 -0.16
N PHE A 405 6.31 35.73 -0.05
CA PHE A 405 7.15 36.10 -1.19
C PHE A 405 7.89 34.91 -1.81
N CYS A 406 8.05 33.81 -1.07
CA CYS A 406 8.72 32.59 -1.52
C CYS A 406 7.72 31.68 -2.24
N GLN A 407 7.41 32.00 -3.50
CA GLN A 407 6.39 31.28 -4.28
C GLN A 407 6.99 30.35 -5.33
N ARG A 408 8.27 30.50 -5.69
CA ARG A 408 8.86 29.69 -6.75
C ARG A 408 9.36 28.35 -6.19
N PRO A 409 9.27 27.28 -6.99
CA PRO A 409 10.05 26.06 -6.82
C PRO A 409 11.52 26.28 -6.43
N GLY A 410 11.85 26.07 -5.15
CA GLY A 410 13.21 26.19 -4.62
C GLY A 410 13.46 27.45 -3.78
N ASP A 411 12.56 28.43 -3.80
CA ASP A 411 12.60 29.53 -2.83
C ASP A 411 12.37 28.96 -1.42
N LEU A 412 13.16 29.41 -0.45
CA LEU A 412 13.03 28.95 0.94
C LEU A 412 13.15 30.12 1.90
N CYS A 413 12.12 30.35 2.71
CA CYS A 413 12.20 31.22 3.88
C CYS A 413 12.39 30.37 5.15
N ALA A 414 13.42 30.69 5.93
CA ALA A 414 13.74 29.98 7.17
C ALA A 414 14.08 30.93 8.31
N ARG A 415 13.82 30.49 9.54
CA ARG A 415 14.28 31.16 10.76
C ARG A 415 15.68 30.65 11.10
N TYR A 416 16.66 31.54 11.10
CA TYR A 416 18.06 31.21 11.39
C TYR A 416 18.32 31.10 12.90
N GLY A 417 17.76 32.00 13.69
CA GLY A 417 17.84 31.98 15.15
C GLY A 417 17.27 33.26 15.75
N GLY A 418 16.60 33.20 16.90
CA GLY A 418 16.04 34.41 17.54
C GLY A 418 15.10 35.18 16.59
N GLU A 419 15.50 36.39 16.23
CA GLU A 419 14.85 37.33 15.32
C GLU A 419 15.43 37.35 13.89
N GLU A 420 16.37 36.45 13.60
CA GLU A 420 17.07 36.36 12.31
C GLU A 420 16.36 35.38 11.36
N PHE A 421 16.19 35.81 10.11
CA PHE A 421 15.58 35.06 9.03
C PHE A 421 16.49 35.02 7.81
N ILE A 422 16.41 33.94 7.04
CA ILE A 422 17.14 33.79 5.79
C ILE A 422 16.16 33.39 4.70
N ILE A 423 16.32 34.00 3.53
CA ILE A 423 15.64 33.59 2.30
C ILE A 423 16.68 33.13 1.27
N ILE A 424 16.50 31.94 0.72
CA ILE A 424 17.29 31.39 -0.39
C ILE A 424 16.48 31.54 -1.67
N LEU A 425 17.12 32.05 -2.73
CA LEU A 425 16.51 32.27 -4.05
C LEU A 425 17.41 31.67 -5.15
N PRO A 426 17.15 30.42 -5.58
CA PRO A 426 17.86 29.80 -6.69
C PRO A 426 17.58 30.49 -8.02
N ASP A 427 18.54 30.46 -8.94
CA ASP A 427 18.46 31.08 -10.29
C ASP A 427 18.00 32.55 -10.25
N THR A 428 18.43 33.28 -9.22
CA THR A 428 18.05 34.68 -8.99
C THR A 428 19.31 35.52 -8.93
N ALA A 429 19.36 36.57 -9.75
CA ALA A 429 20.49 37.51 -9.77
C ALA A 429 20.36 38.58 -8.68
N LEU A 430 21.47 39.27 -8.37
CA LEU A 430 21.54 40.25 -7.28
C LEU A 430 20.43 41.31 -7.33
N GLY A 431 20.19 41.89 -8.52
CA GLY A 431 19.18 42.95 -8.67
C GLY A 431 17.75 42.48 -8.40
N GLU A 432 17.41 41.25 -8.79
CA GLU A 432 16.10 40.65 -8.53
C GLU A 432 15.93 40.32 -7.05
N ALA A 433 16.98 39.79 -6.42
CA ALA A 433 16.99 39.51 -4.98
C ALA A 433 16.89 40.79 -4.15
N ALA A 434 17.60 41.86 -4.54
CA ALA A 434 17.54 43.16 -3.88
C ALA A 434 16.14 43.79 -4.02
N TYR A 435 15.53 43.68 -5.20
CA TYR A 435 14.16 44.12 -5.40
C TYR A 435 13.15 43.36 -4.51
N MET A 436 13.31 42.04 -4.38
CA MET A 436 12.47 41.24 -3.49
C MET A 436 12.69 41.61 -2.02
N ALA A 437 13.93 41.79 -1.58
CA ALA A 437 14.25 42.21 -0.22
C ALA A 437 13.60 43.55 0.13
N GLU A 438 13.63 44.52 -0.79
CA GLU A 438 13.00 45.83 -0.59
C GLU A 438 11.47 45.70 -0.51
N LYS A 439 10.86 44.84 -1.33
CA LYS A 439 9.42 44.56 -1.26
C LYS A 439 9.02 43.92 0.07
N ILE A 440 9.84 43.02 0.60
CA ILE A 440 9.63 42.43 1.92
C ILE A 440 9.75 43.51 3.01
N ARG A 441 10.76 44.37 2.94
CA ARG A 441 10.92 45.47 3.89
C ARG A 441 9.71 46.40 3.91
N GLU A 442 9.26 46.85 2.75
CA GLU A 442 8.05 47.67 2.60
C GLU A 442 6.80 46.96 3.14
N SER A 443 6.63 45.67 2.88
CA SER A 443 5.46 44.91 3.33
C SER A 443 5.44 44.71 4.84
N ILE A 444 6.60 44.53 5.49
CA ILE A 444 6.69 44.44 6.95
C ILE A 444 6.32 45.78 7.59
N VAL A 445 6.82 46.91 7.07
CA VAL A 445 6.39 48.25 7.53
C VAL A 445 4.87 48.41 7.38
N ALA A 446 4.31 47.95 6.27
CA ALA A 446 2.87 48.02 5.98
C ALA A 446 2.01 47.13 6.90
N LEU A 447 2.58 46.14 7.60
CA LEU A 447 1.84 45.39 8.64
C LEU A 447 1.42 46.29 9.81
N GLY A 448 2.09 47.44 10.02
CA GLY A 448 1.73 48.40 11.05
C GLY A 448 1.86 47.85 12.48
N ILE A 449 2.77 46.89 12.71
CA ILE A 449 3.01 46.32 14.04
C ILE A 449 3.64 47.42 14.90
N ARG A 450 2.88 47.94 15.87
CA ARG A 450 3.29 49.07 16.72
C ARG A 450 4.57 48.76 17.51
N HIS A 451 5.58 49.62 17.39
CA HIS A 451 6.83 49.58 18.15
C HIS A 451 7.23 50.99 18.59
N GLU A 452 6.73 51.44 19.75
CA GLU A 452 6.95 52.82 20.23
C GLU A 452 8.39 53.16 20.60
N ALA A 453 9.20 52.15 20.93
CA ALA A 453 10.61 52.35 21.25
C ALA A 453 11.50 52.42 19.99
N SER A 454 10.95 52.12 18.81
CA SER A 454 11.63 52.31 17.53
C SER A 454 11.43 53.74 17.03
N GLU A 455 12.46 54.29 16.38
CA GLU A 455 12.41 55.60 15.71
C GLU A 455 11.32 55.64 14.61
N PHE A 456 10.94 54.47 14.07
CA PHE A 456 9.92 54.32 13.04
C PHE A 456 8.50 54.15 13.60
N SER A 457 8.32 54.06 14.93
CA SER A 457 7.03 53.76 15.62
C SER A 457 6.36 52.43 15.26
N VAL A 458 6.91 51.67 14.32
CA VAL A 458 6.48 50.34 13.87
C VAL A 458 7.69 49.39 13.82
N ALA A 459 7.42 48.09 13.84
CA ALA A 459 8.45 47.07 13.63
C ALA A 459 8.98 47.15 12.20
N THR A 460 10.30 47.19 12.07
CA THR A 460 11.01 47.24 10.77
C THR A 460 12.02 46.11 10.70
N ILE A 461 12.55 45.87 9.50
CA ILE A 461 13.63 44.90 9.28
C ILE A 461 14.79 45.58 8.56
N SER A 462 16.00 45.12 8.86
CA SER A 462 17.18 45.36 8.05
C SER A 462 17.50 44.09 7.25
N ALA A 463 17.95 44.23 6.00
CA ALA A 463 18.28 43.10 5.16
C ALA A 463 19.63 43.25 4.43
N GLY A 464 20.42 42.18 4.47
CA GLY A 464 21.63 42.02 3.68
C GLY A 464 21.43 41.02 2.55
N VAL A 465 21.67 41.45 1.31
CA VAL A 465 21.46 40.64 0.12
C VAL A 465 22.81 40.28 -0.48
N ALA A 466 22.99 39.01 -0.84
CA ALA A 466 24.14 38.56 -1.60
C ALA A 466 23.71 37.66 -2.75
N SER A 467 24.41 37.70 -3.87
CA SER A 467 24.17 36.80 -5.00
C SER A 467 25.47 36.46 -5.69
N MET A 468 25.67 35.17 -6.00
CA MET A 468 26.82 34.75 -6.78
C MET A 468 26.50 33.55 -7.66
N ILE A 469 27.27 33.40 -8.74
CA ILE A 469 27.29 32.16 -9.52
C ILE A 469 28.32 31.24 -8.85
N PRO A 470 27.90 30.08 -8.28
CA PRO A 470 28.83 29.20 -7.60
C PRO A 470 29.95 28.71 -8.52
N THR A 471 31.17 28.70 -8.00
CA THR A 471 32.37 28.13 -8.64
C THR A 471 32.96 27.04 -7.76
N ALA A 472 33.98 26.32 -8.26
CA ALA A 472 34.71 25.34 -7.46
C ALA A 472 35.60 25.99 -6.37
N GLU A 473 35.83 27.30 -6.45
CA GLU A 473 36.70 28.07 -5.56
C GLU A 473 35.94 28.69 -4.38
N ASN A 474 34.61 28.74 -4.47
CA ASN A 474 33.73 29.30 -3.45
C ASN A 474 32.87 28.23 -2.78
N SER A 475 32.27 28.60 -1.67
CA SER A 475 31.38 27.79 -0.85
C SER A 475 30.09 28.54 -0.52
N SER A 476 29.05 27.80 -0.13
CA SER A 476 27.82 28.40 0.39
C SER A 476 28.04 29.30 1.60
N ASP A 477 29.09 29.03 2.39
CA ASP A 477 29.46 29.83 3.56
C ASP A 477 30.02 31.20 3.14
N ASP A 478 30.63 31.32 1.96
CA ASP A 478 31.06 32.61 1.40
C ASP A 478 29.85 33.49 1.11
N LEU A 479 28.83 32.93 0.46
CA LEU A 479 27.58 33.63 0.18
C LEU A 479 26.89 34.10 1.46
N LEU A 480 26.82 33.23 2.47
CA LEU A 480 26.26 33.57 3.78
C LEU A 480 27.03 34.71 4.46
N ARG A 481 28.37 34.66 4.44
CA ARG A 481 29.23 35.71 5.02
C ARG A 481 29.09 37.07 4.31
N ILE A 482 28.86 37.08 3.00
CA ILE A 482 28.62 38.32 2.25
C ILE A 482 27.27 38.90 2.67
N ALA A 483 26.21 38.09 2.74
CA ALA A 483 24.88 38.54 3.15
C ALA A 483 24.88 39.08 4.59
N ASP A 484 25.57 38.41 5.52
CA ASP A 484 25.74 38.86 6.90
C ASP A 484 26.45 40.23 6.98
N ARG A 485 27.52 40.42 6.20
CA ARG A 485 28.21 41.72 6.11
C ARG A 485 27.29 42.81 5.56
N MET A 486 26.46 42.50 4.57
CA MET A 486 25.51 43.47 4.03
C MET A 486 24.42 43.80 5.05
N LEU A 487 23.97 42.84 5.85
CA LEU A 487 23.01 43.07 6.93
C LEU A 487 23.61 44.00 7.99
N TYR A 488 24.88 43.78 8.36
CA TYR A 488 25.59 44.66 9.27
C TYR A 488 25.65 46.10 8.73
N GLN A 489 25.97 46.27 7.44
CA GLN A 489 25.97 47.59 6.79
C GLN A 489 24.59 48.24 6.76
N ALA A 490 23.52 47.47 6.54
CA ALA A 490 22.14 47.96 6.59
C ALA A 490 21.79 48.50 7.99
N LYS A 491 22.21 47.80 9.04
CA LYS A 491 22.03 48.24 10.43
C LYS A 491 22.81 49.54 10.73
N ASP A 492 24.04 49.67 10.23
CA ASP A 492 24.86 50.87 10.40
C ASP A 492 24.34 52.09 9.62
N GLN A 493 23.59 51.87 8.53
CA GLN A 493 22.95 52.94 7.74
C GLN A 493 21.66 53.50 8.38
N GLY A 494 21.39 53.16 9.65
CA GLY A 494 20.21 53.64 10.37
C GLY A 494 19.04 52.65 10.39
N ARG A 495 19.29 51.36 10.07
CA ARG A 495 18.29 50.29 10.04
C ARG A 495 17.18 50.53 9.01
N ASN A 496 16.15 49.67 8.99
CA ASN A 496 15.03 49.75 8.05
C ASN A 496 15.52 49.95 6.60
N SER A 497 16.53 49.20 6.20
CA SER A 497 17.24 49.37 4.93
C SER A 497 17.67 48.03 4.34
N VAL A 498 17.95 48.04 3.04
CA VAL A 498 18.46 46.90 2.29
C VAL A 498 19.82 47.27 1.70
N VAL A 499 20.83 46.44 1.92
CA VAL A 499 22.15 46.57 1.30
C VAL A 499 22.46 45.29 0.53
N ALA A 500 23.06 45.40 -0.66
CA ALA A 500 23.28 44.28 -1.57
C ALA A 500 24.72 44.25 -2.11
N ALA A 501 25.32 43.06 -2.24
CA ALA A 501 26.65 42.84 -2.83
C ALA A 501 26.77 41.59 -3.69
#